data_AF-A0A7S1R3R3-F1
#
_entry.id   AF-A0A7S1R3R3-F1
#
_cell.length_a   1.000
_cell.length_b   1.000
_cell.length_c   1.000
_cell.angle_alpha   90.00
_cell.angle_beta   90.00
_cell.angle_gamma   90.00
#
_symmetry.space_group_name_H-M   'P 1'
#
loop_
_entity.id
_entity.type
_entity.pdbx_description
1 polymer ?
#
loop_
_entity_poly.entity_id
_entity_poly.type
_entity_poly.pdbx_seq_one_letter_code
_entity_poly.pdbx_strand_id
1 'polypeptide(L)'
;NSFCTLLASNPTMMTILRSVVAVVVLAAAVATAHDSGHEKRLHPLPIKPGRLTPGASNHTDQWAVIVATSRFWHNYRHSTNALEVYRVFRDSGVPDSHIVLMLADDVACEPRNVFPSTVHGTFDLKTNTMCADVEVDFAGDSVTAINFLRVLTGRMPAGTPARQQIFPGPNSNVFIYLTGHSGAHFMKFHDYDFMTSYDLGDAFATMHRLNRYQRLLFSVDTCQAETIFTHITAPNVVSLSSSAEYQNS
;
A
#
# COMPACT_ATOMS: atom_id res chain seq x y z
N ASN A 1 -4.76 8.56 -28.01
CA ASN A 1 -5.69 9.54 -27.41
C ASN A 1 -7.11 9.22 -27.83
N SER A 2 -8.01 9.13 -26.85
CA SER A 2 -9.44 8.76 -26.96
C SER A 2 -9.75 7.26 -26.95
N PHE A 3 -9.44 6.58 -25.84
CA PHE A 3 -10.16 5.36 -25.41
C PHE A 3 -10.35 5.23 -23.87
N CYS A 4 -9.93 6.24 -23.08
CA CYS A 4 -10.17 6.28 -21.62
C CYS A 4 -11.40 7.09 -21.21
N THR A 5 -12.22 7.56 -22.16
CA THR A 5 -13.40 8.39 -21.87
C THR A 5 -14.68 7.64 -22.22
N LEU A 6 -14.93 6.51 -21.55
CA LEU A 6 -16.26 5.90 -21.45
C LEU A 6 -16.20 4.76 -20.44
N LEU A 7 -16.73 5.00 -19.23
CA LEU A 7 -17.54 4.06 -18.43
C LEU A 7 -17.95 4.71 -17.10
N ALA A 8 -18.49 5.92 -17.19
CA ALA A 8 -19.37 6.47 -16.16
C ALA A 8 -20.78 5.88 -16.37
N SER A 9 -20.99 4.58 -16.16
CA SER A 9 -22.33 3.97 -16.22
C SER A 9 -22.43 2.55 -15.64
N ASN A 10 -21.79 2.24 -14.52
CA ASN A 10 -22.11 1.01 -13.78
C ASN A 10 -22.13 1.21 -12.25
N PRO A 11 -23.32 1.30 -11.62
CA PRO A 11 -23.45 1.68 -10.21
C PRO A 11 -22.99 0.61 -9.20
N THR A 12 -22.79 -0.65 -9.61
CA THR A 12 -22.37 -1.74 -8.71
C THR A 12 -20.86 -1.78 -8.47
N MET A 13 -20.05 -1.47 -9.48
CA MET A 13 -18.58 -1.48 -9.40
C MET A 13 -18.02 -0.31 -8.57
N MET A 14 -18.71 0.83 -8.60
CA MET A 14 -18.38 2.00 -7.79
C MET A 14 -18.68 1.79 -6.29
N THR A 15 -19.46 0.75 -5.94
CA THR A 15 -19.80 0.44 -4.54
C THR A 15 -18.69 -0.35 -3.85
N ILE A 16 -18.05 -1.30 -4.54
CA ILE A 16 -16.96 -2.12 -3.98
C ILE A 16 -15.66 -1.32 -3.82
N LEU A 17 -15.32 -0.48 -4.80
CA LEU A 17 -14.16 0.42 -4.72
C LEU A 17 -14.35 1.49 -3.62
N ARG A 18 -15.58 1.97 -3.42
CA ARG A 18 -15.94 2.82 -2.28
C ARG A 18 -15.88 2.09 -0.94
N SER A 19 -16.10 0.77 -0.89
CA SER A 19 -16.02 0.00 0.36
C SER A 19 -14.58 -0.21 0.83
N VAL A 20 -13.62 -0.42 -0.07
CA VAL A 20 -12.19 -0.55 0.30
C VAL A 20 -11.61 0.81 0.66
N VAL A 21 -11.92 1.86 -0.11
CA VAL A 21 -11.58 3.26 0.25
C VAL A 21 -12.27 3.66 1.55
N ALA A 22 -13.51 3.25 1.80
CA ALA A 22 -14.17 3.49 3.08
C ALA A 22 -13.48 2.74 4.21
N VAL A 23 -12.97 1.52 4.03
CA VAL A 23 -12.22 0.83 5.09
C VAL A 23 -10.87 1.52 5.36
N VAL A 24 -10.17 1.99 4.33
CA VAL A 24 -8.89 2.73 4.48
C VAL A 24 -9.11 4.13 5.08
N VAL A 25 -10.13 4.85 4.64
CA VAL A 25 -10.53 6.18 5.17
C VAL A 25 -11.16 6.06 6.55
N LEU A 26 -11.93 5.00 6.83
CA LEU A 26 -12.53 4.73 8.14
C LEU A 26 -11.46 4.26 9.12
N ALA A 27 -10.44 3.48 8.71
CA ALA A 27 -9.29 3.18 9.56
C ALA A 27 -8.51 4.46 9.94
N ALA A 28 -8.33 5.38 8.99
CA ALA A 28 -7.73 6.70 9.26
C ALA A 28 -8.61 7.61 10.14
N ALA A 29 -9.94 7.49 10.04
CA ALA A 29 -10.91 8.22 10.88
C ALA A 29 -11.08 7.61 12.28
N VAL A 30 -11.05 6.30 12.43
CA VAL A 30 -11.11 5.60 13.73
C VAL A 30 -9.85 5.88 14.55
N ALA A 31 -8.70 6.11 13.91
CA ALA A 31 -7.49 6.59 14.58
C ALA A 31 -7.62 8.00 15.21
N THR A 32 -8.70 8.74 14.94
CA THR A 32 -9.03 10.02 15.63
C THR A 32 -9.89 9.83 16.87
N ALA A 33 -10.41 8.63 17.11
CA ALA A 33 -11.45 8.38 18.09
C ALA A 33 -11.20 7.07 18.84
N HIS A 34 -10.16 7.00 19.66
CA HIS A 34 -10.14 6.04 20.76
C HIS A 34 -9.24 6.48 21.92
N ASP A 35 -9.80 7.33 22.77
CA ASP A 35 -9.60 7.23 24.21
C ASP A 35 -10.87 6.57 24.79
N SER A 36 -10.70 5.81 25.87
CA SER A 36 -11.68 5.02 26.63
C SER A 36 -12.13 3.68 26.05
N GLY A 37 -11.74 2.62 26.76
CA GLY A 37 -12.12 1.24 26.49
C GLY A 37 -13.60 0.95 26.69
N HIS A 38 -14.15 0.16 25.78
CA HIS A 38 -15.07 -0.95 26.07
C HIS A 38 -15.42 -1.64 24.75
N GLU A 39 -15.12 -2.93 24.66
CA GLU A 39 -15.49 -3.80 23.55
C GLU A 39 -17.01 -3.79 23.36
N LYS A 40 -17.50 -3.15 22.28
CA LYS A 40 -18.90 -3.25 21.84
C LYS A 40 -18.94 -3.68 20.38
N ARG A 41 -19.59 -4.81 20.16
CA ARG A 41 -19.89 -5.39 18.84
C ARG A 41 -20.67 -4.36 18.01
N LEU A 42 -20.08 -3.81 16.95
CA LEU A 42 -20.76 -2.87 16.06
C LEU A 42 -21.83 -3.60 15.22
N HIS A 43 -23.07 -3.16 15.31
CA HIS A 43 -24.13 -3.49 14.35
C HIS A 43 -24.13 -2.47 13.19
N PRO A 44 -24.33 -2.88 11.92
CA PRO A 44 -24.33 -1.96 10.79
C PRO A 44 -25.54 -1.02 10.85
N LEU A 45 -25.31 0.30 10.86
CA LEU A 45 -26.36 1.30 10.69
C LEU A 45 -26.62 1.56 9.18
N PRO A 46 -27.89 1.82 8.78
CA PRO A 46 -28.25 2.03 7.38
C PRO A 46 -27.75 3.39 6.87
N ILE A 47 -26.90 3.36 5.84
CA ILE A 47 -26.35 4.55 5.16
C ILE A 47 -27.42 5.10 4.20
N LYS A 48 -27.89 6.33 4.42
CA LYS A 48 -28.66 7.08 3.42
C LYS A 48 -27.69 7.84 2.49
N PRO A 49 -27.94 7.88 1.16
CA PRO A 49 -27.08 8.57 0.22
C PRO A 49 -27.23 10.09 0.35
N GLY A 50 -26.33 10.73 1.09
CA GLY A 50 -26.14 12.17 1.10
C GLY A 50 -25.30 12.61 -0.10
N ARG A 51 -25.82 13.57 -0.88
CA ARG A 51 -25.13 14.26 -1.97
C ARG A 51 -23.89 14.98 -1.41
N LEU A 52 -22.69 14.53 -1.78
CA LEU A 52 -21.44 15.24 -1.47
C LEU A 52 -21.41 16.56 -2.25
N THR A 53 -21.56 17.68 -1.55
CA THR A 53 -21.20 19.00 -2.07
C THR A 53 -19.67 19.10 -2.10
N PRO A 54 -19.04 19.55 -3.20
CA PRO A 54 -17.61 19.80 -3.24
C PRO A 54 -17.28 21.05 -2.44
N GLY A 55 -17.11 20.87 -1.12
CA GLY A 55 -16.43 21.82 -0.26
C GLY A 55 -14.93 21.62 -0.38
N ALA A 56 -14.18 22.71 -0.48
CA ALA A 56 -12.73 22.76 -0.67
C ALA A 56 -11.98 21.67 0.11
N SER A 57 -11.32 20.76 -0.63
CA SER A 57 -10.40 19.78 -0.07
C SER A 57 -9.18 20.50 0.47
N ASN A 58 -9.12 20.70 1.78
CA ASN A 58 -7.81 20.79 2.44
C ASN A 58 -7.14 19.43 2.24
N HIS A 59 -6.37 19.30 1.16
CA HIS A 59 -5.55 18.12 0.90
C HIS A 59 -4.67 17.89 2.12
N THR A 60 -4.93 16.79 2.83
CA THR A 60 -4.01 16.32 3.86
C THR A 60 -2.78 15.78 3.14
N ASP A 61 -1.58 16.04 3.67
CA ASP A 61 -0.33 15.61 3.05
C ASP A 61 -0.20 14.08 3.16
N GLN A 62 -0.63 13.36 2.12
CA GLN A 62 -0.66 11.90 2.07
C GLN A 62 0.58 11.38 1.33
N TRP A 63 1.22 10.36 1.87
CA TRP A 63 2.34 9.64 1.25
C TRP A 63 2.06 8.13 1.25
N ALA A 64 2.55 7.42 0.24
CA ALA A 64 2.42 5.97 0.13
C ALA A 64 3.75 5.30 -0.22
N VAL A 65 4.01 4.14 0.39
CA VAL A 65 5.09 3.22 0.01
C VAL A 65 4.47 1.85 -0.23
N ILE A 66 4.50 1.38 -1.47
CA ILE A 66 3.76 0.19 -1.93
C ILE A 66 4.78 -0.79 -2.50
N VAL A 67 4.82 -2.02 -1.97
CA VAL A 67 5.89 -2.97 -2.29
C VAL A 67 5.32 -4.36 -2.59
N ALA A 68 5.63 -4.88 -3.77
CA ALA A 68 5.52 -6.30 -4.11
C ALA A 68 6.92 -6.93 -4.04
N THR A 69 7.14 -7.86 -3.11
CA THR A 69 8.49 -8.36 -2.80
C THR A 69 8.88 -9.65 -3.51
N SER A 70 7.91 -10.37 -4.09
CA SER A 70 8.13 -11.67 -4.73
C SER A 70 8.36 -11.57 -6.23
N ARG A 71 8.99 -12.60 -6.80
CA ARG A 71 9.24 -12.70 -8.25
C ARG A 71 8.62 -13.94 -8.87
N PHE A 72 8.72 -14.01 -10.18
CA PHE A 72 8.25 -15.08 -11.05
C PHE A 72 6.74 -15.09 -11.24
N TRP A 73 6.31 -15.61 -12.39
CA TRP A 73 4.92 -15.66 -12.81
C TRP A 73 3.93 -16.28 -11.82
N HIS A 74 4.33 -17.28 -11.03
CA HIS A 74 3.43 -17.89 -10.05
C HIS A 74 3.06 -16.91 -8.90
N ASN A 75 3.78 -15.79 -8.79
CA ASN A 75 3.53 -14.71 -7.86
C ASN A 75 2.92 -13.46 -8.52
N TYR A 76 2.35 -13.60 -9.73
CA TYR A 76 1.65 -12.53 -10.46
C TYR A 76 0.72 -11.67 -9.59
N ARG A 77 0.04 -12.32 -8.64
CA ARG A 77 -0.89 -11.68 -7.70
C ARG A 77 -0.23 -10.58 -6.86
N HIS A 78 1.03 -10.70 -6.46
CA HIS A 78 1.69 -9.71 -5.61
C HIS A 78 1.93 -8.40 -6.36
N SER A 79 2.48 -8.48 -7.58
CA SER A 79 2.64 -7.29 -8.43
C SER A 79 1.30 -6.66 -8.75
N THR A 80 0.27 -7.48 -9.00
CA THR A 80 -1.08 -6.99 -9.31
C THR A 80 -1.73 -6.31 -8.10
N ASN A 81 -1.64 -6.89 -6.91
CA ASN A 81 -2.14 -6.29 -5.67
C ASN A 81 -1.49 -4.92 -5.42
N ALA A 82 -0.17 -4.81 -5.56
CA ALA A 82 0.54 -3.54 -5.42
C ALA A 82 0.06 -2.49 -6.44
N LEU A 83 -0.11 -2.89 -7.71
CA LEU A 83 -0.60 -1.99 -8.76
C LEU A 83 -2.06 -1.54 -8.53
N GLU A 84 -2.93 -2.40 -8.01
CA GLU A 84 -4.31 -2.03 -7.64
C GLU A 84 -4.33 -1.02 -6.47
N VAL A 85 -3.48 -1.23 -5.46
CA VAL A 85 -3.34 -0.27 -4.35
C VAL A 85 -2.80 1.07 -4.86
N TYR A 86 -1.79 1.06 -5.72
CA TYR A 86 -1.24 2.25 -6.36
C TYR A 86 -2.32 3.07 -7.09
N ARG A 87 -3.20 2.40 -7.84
CA ARG A 87 -4.34 3.05 -8.51
C ARG A 87 -5.30 3.69 -7.56
N VAL A 88 -5.63 3.03 -6.45
CA VAL A 88 -6.52 3.61 -5.44
C VAL A 88 -5.96 4.94 -4.93
N PHE A 89 -4.65 5.03 -4.69
CA PHE A 89 -4.01 6.28 -4.27
C PHE A 89 -4.07 7.35 -5.36
N ARG A 90 -3.73 7.00 -6.60
CA ARG A 90 -3.82 7.92 -7.73
C ARG A 90 -5.24 8.43 -7.99
N ASP A 91 -6.22 7.52 -8.03
CA ASP A 91 -7.63 7.85 -8.26
C ASP A 91 -8.22 8.69 -7.12
N SER A 92 -7.61 8.64 -5.93
CA SER A 92 -7.94 9.51 -4.80
C SER A 92 -7.28 10.90 -4.86
N GLY A 93 -6.43 11.15 -5.85
CA GLY A 93 -5.77 12.44 -6.09
C GLY A 93 -4.41 12.60 -5.42
N VAL A 94 -3.79 11.52 -4.93
CA VAL A 94 -2.40 11.57 -4.43
C VAL A 94 -1.46 11.62 -5.63
N PRO A 95 -0.55 12.62 -5.71
CA PRO A 95 0.37 12.74 -6.83
C PRO A 95 1.43 11.62 -6.80
N ASP A 96 1.92 11.20 -7.97
CA ASP A 96 2.96 10.15 -8.07
C ASP A 96 4.24 10.52 -7.30
N SER A 97 4.57 11.80 -7.20
CA SER A 97 5.69 12.27 -6.37
C SER A 97 5.55 11.97 -4.87
N HIS A 98 4.37 11.53 -4.42
CA HIS A 98 4.08 11.11 -3.04
C HIS A 98 3.89 9.60 -2.91
N ILE A 99 4.04 8.83 -3.99
CA ILE A 99 3.84 7.39 -4.00
C ILE A 99 5.16 6.74 -4.45
N VAL A 100 5.78 5.95 -3.58
CA VAL A 100 6.90 5.10 -3.96
C VAL A 100 6.38 3.70 -4.27
N LEU A 101 6.50 3.27 -5.52
CA LEU A 101 6.11 1.94 -5.97
C LEU A 101 7.35 1.05 -6.21
N MET A 102 7.37 -0.11 -5.55
CA MET A 102 8.44 -1.10 -5.66
C MET A 102 7.89 -2.42 -6.18
N LEU A 103 8.31 -2.85 -7.37
CA LEU A 103 7.89 -4.11 -7.99
C LEU A 103 9.09 -5.01 -8.23
N ALA A 104 9.19 -6.09 -7.46
CA ALA A 104 10.28 -7.05 -7.56
C ALA A 104 10.30 -7.80 -8.91
N ASP A 105 9.21 -7.77 -9.67
CA ASP A 105 9.08 -8.45 -10.96
C ASP A 105 8.26 -7.67 -11.97
N ASP A 106 8.64 -7.80 -13.24
CA ASP A 106 7.91 -7.24 -14.38
C ASP A 106 7.00 -8.32 -14.99
N VAL A 107 5.85 -8.50 -14.35
CA VAL A 107 4.85 -9.47 -14.79
C VAL A 107 4.16 -9.07 -16.11
N ALA A 108 4.30 -7.81 -16.54
CA ALA A 108 3.76 -7.35 -17.82
C ALA A 108 4.62 -7.84 -19.00
N CYS A 109 5.93 -7.97 -18.79
CA CYS A 109 6.90 -8.43 -19.80
C CYS A 109 7.27 -9.92 -19.68
N GLU A 110 6.66 -10.67 -18.76
CA GLU A 110 6.92 -12.09 -18.58
C GLU A 110 6.40 -12.92 -19.78
N PRO A 111 7.21 -13.82 -20.38
CA PRO A 111 6.81 -14.62 -21.56
C PRO A 111 5.56 -15.48 -21.40
N ARG A 112 5.18 -15.83 -20.17
CA ARG A 112 3.94 -16.56 -19.86
C ARG A 112 2.69 -15.69 -19.88
N ASN A 113 2.85 -14.37 -19.94
CA ASN A 113 1.74 -13.44 -20.05
C ASN A 113 1.16 -13.45 -21.46
N VAL A 114 -0.06 -13.99 -21.59
CA VAL A 114 -0.80 -14.03 -22.86
C VAL A 114 -1.31 -12.66 -23.31
N PHE A 115 -1.25 -11.65 -22.44
CA PHE A 115 -1.53 -10.24 -22.75
C PHE A 115 -0.26 -9.40 -22.53
N PRO A 116 0.64 -9.33 -23.53
CA PRO A 116 1.91 -8.62 -23.39
C PRO A 116 1.70 -7.16 -23.00
N SER A 117 2.57 -6.67 -22.11
CA SER A 117 2.57 -5.27 -21.64
C SER A 117 1.31 -4.86 -20.86
N THR A 118 0.46 -5.80 -20.45
CA THR A 118 -0.68 -5.53 -19.58
C THR A 118 -0.64 -6.40 -18.33
N VAL A 119 -1.27 -5.91 -17.27
CA VAL A 119 -1.52 -6.66 -16.03
C VAL A 119 -3.01 -6.63 -15.76
N HIS A 120 -3.62 -7.69 -15.27
CA HIS A 120 -5.06 -7.74 -15.02
C HIS A 120 -5.35 -8.35 -13.65
N GLY A 121 -5.93 -7.57 -12.75
CA GLY A 121 -6.36 -8.03 -11.42
C GLY A 121 -7.71 -8.77 -11.39
N THR A 122 -8.48 -8.70 -12.48
CA THR A 122 -9.82 -9.29 -12.57
C THR A 122 -9.96 -10.23 -13.75
N PHE A 123 -10.75 -11.30 -13.57
CA PHE A 123 -11.01 -12.29 -14.62
C PHE A 123 -11.76 -11.74 -15.85
N ASP A 124 -12.43 -10.58 -15.73
CA ASP A 124 -13.10 -9.96 -16.87
C ASP A 124 -12.15 -9.21 -17.80
N LEU A 125 -10.87 -9.06 -17.42
CA LEU A 125 -9.77 -8.48 -18.20
C LEU A 125 -10.04 -7.06 -18.72
N LYS A 126 -11.05 -6.37 -18.19
CA LYS A 126 -11.46 -5.04 -18.68
C LYS A 126 -10.49 -3.96 -18.25
N THR A 127 -9.89 -4.15 -17.08
CA THR A 127 -8.97 -3.20 -16.48
C THR A 127 -7.55 -3.72 -16.66
N ASN A 128 -6.76 -3.04 -17.49
CA ASN A 128 -5.31 -3.21 -17.47
C ASN A 128 -4.78 -2.45 -16.24
N THR A 129 -4.23 -3.15 -15.25
CA THR A 129 -3.62 -2.66 -14.01
C THR A 129 -2.24 -1.99 -14.24
N MET A 130 -1.54 -2.37 -15.30
CA MET A 130 -0.28 -1.76 -15.75
C MET A 130 -0.56 -0.80 -16.92
N CYS A 131 -1.05 0.40 -16.60
CA CYS A 131 -1.26 1.44 -17.61
C CYS A 131 0.06 2.16 -17.95
N ALA A 132 0.09 2.89 -19.07
CA ALA A 132 1.29 3.60 -19.56
C ALA A 132 1.79 4.71 -18.63
N ASP A 133 1.01 5.06 -17.62
CA ASP A 133 1.24 6.15 -16.67
C ASP A 133 1.62 5.66 -15.26
N VAL A 134 1.84 4.35 -15.06
CA VAL A 134 2.34 3.82 -13.79
C VAL A 134 3.82 4.16 -13.65
N GLU A 135 4.16 4.86 -12.57
CA GLU A 135 5.55 5.14 -12.20
C GLU A 135 6.08 4.06 -11.27
N VAL A 136 7.07 3.29 -11.73
CA VAL A 136 7.76 2.28 -10.91
C VAL A 136 9.11 2.84 -10.46
N ASP A 137 9.25 3.08 -9.15
CA ASP A 137 10.44 3.72 -8.59
C ASP A 137 11.59 2.74 -8.37
N PHE A 138 11.25 1.53 -7.93
CA PHE A 138 12.19 0.42 -7.77
C PHE A 138 11.65 -0.78 -8.54
N ALA A 139 12.43 -1.25 -9.50
CA ALA A 139 12.09 -2.41 -10.34
C ALA A 139 13.14 -3.52 -10.18
N GLY A 140 12.69 -4.77 -10.25
CA GLY A 140 13.57 -5.94 -10.26
C GLY A 140 14.50 -5.96 -9.05
N ASP A 141 15.80 -6.14 -9.30
CA ASP A 141 16.84 -6.33 -8.27
C ASP A 141 17.02 -5.13 -7.32
N SER A 142 16.45 -3.96 -7.66
CA SER A 142 16.48 -2.79 -6.78
C SER A 142 15.46 -2.87 -5.63
N VAL A 143 14.52 -3.82 -5.67
CA VAL A 143 13.52 -4.06 -4.63
C VAL A 143 14.10 -4.92 -3.51
N THR A 144 14.87 -4.28 -2.64
CA THR A 144 15.55 -4.95 -1.52
C THR A 144 15.00 -4.50 -0.18
N ALA A 145 15.16 -5.35 0.85
CA ALA A 145 14.79 -4.99 2.22
C ALA A 145 15.48 -3.68 2.66
N ILE A 146 16.77 -3.52 2.31
CA ILE A 146 17.54 -2.33 2.66
C ILE A 146 17.02 -1.06 1.96
N ASN A 147 16.65 -1.11 0.68
CA ASN A 147 16.12 0.07 0.00
C ASN A 147 14.76 0.47 0.56
N PHE A 148 13.89 -0.52 0.84
CA PHE A 148 12.62 -0.26 1.52
C PHE A 148 12.83 0.45 2.87
N LEU A 149 13.68 -0.08 3.74
CA LEU A 149 14.00 0.53 5.04
C LEU A 149 14.64 1.93 4.90
N ARG A 150 15.45 2.17 3.87
CA ARG A 150 16.04 3.49 3.60
C ARG A 150 15.01 4.51 3.13
N VAL A 151 14.04 4.12 2.30
CA VAL A 151 12.91 4.98 1.93
C VAL A 151 12.16 5.41 3.19
N LEU A 152 11.83 4.44 4.05
CA LEU A 152 11.13 4.70 5.32
C LEU A 152 11.92 5.58 6.28
N THR A 153 13.25 5.46 6.34
CA THR A 153 14.07 6.22 7.29
C THR A 153 14.65 7.51 6.71
N GLY A 154 14.49 7.76 5.41
CA GLY A 154 15.06 8.92 4.71
C GLY A 154 16.59 8.83 4.59
N ARG A 155 17.15 7.62 4.63
CA ARG A 155 18.61 7.35 4.60
C ARG A 155 19.07 6.87 3.23
N MET A 156 18.51 7.46 2.17
CA MET A 156 18.91 7.15 0.81
C MET A 156 20.32 7.72 0.50
N PRO A 157 21.12 7.04 -0.33
CA PRO A 157 22.42 7.56 -0.76
C PRO A 157 22.33 8.95 -1.41
N ALA A 158 23.42 9.72 -1.33
CA ALA A 158 23.51 10.98 -2.04
C ALA A 158 23.31 10.78 -3.56
N GLY A 159 22.50 11.62 -4.18
CA GLY A 159 22.17 11.52 -5.60
C GLY A 159 21.03 10.56 -5.94
N THR A 160 20.40 9.90 -4.96
CA THR A 160 19.14 9.18 -5.20
C THR A 160 18.08 10.13 -5.78
N PRO A 161 17.40 9.76 -6.88
CA PRO A 161 16.30 10.53 -7.44
C PRO A 161 15.18 10.83 -6.42
N ALA A 162 14.53 11.99 -6.55
CA ALA A 162 13.44 12.38 -5.64
C ALA A 162 12.26 11.38 -5.64
N ARG A 163 11.93 10.80 -6.81
CA ARG A 163 10.86 9.79 -6.94
C ARG A 163 11.12 8.50 -6.14
N GLN A 164 12.39 8.17 -5.89
CA GLN A 164 12.79 7.01 -5.08
C GLN A 164 12.83 7.31 -3.58
N GLN A 165 12.21 8.40 -3.14
CA GLN A 165 12.24 8.90 -1.78
C GLN A 165 10.86 9.42 -1.39
N ILE A 166 10.56 9.33 -0.10
CA ILE A 166 9.42 10.05 0.49
C ILE A 166 9.96 11.21 1.33
N PHE A 167 9.22 12.31 1.40
CA PHE A 167 9.57 13.48 2.22
C PHE A 167 8.44 13.92 3.17
N PRO A 168 7.79 13.00 3.91
CA PRO A 168 6.77 13.37 4.85
C PRO A 168 7.36 14.13 6.05
N GLY A 169 6.57 15.06 6.56
CA GLY A 169 6.84 15.83 7.76
C GLY A 169 5.87 15.51 8.90
N PRO A 170 5.85 16.35 9.95
CA PRO A 170 5.10 16.07 11.19
C PRO A 170 3.57 16.03 11.03
N ASN A 171 3.04 16.61 9.94
CA ASN A 171 1.61 16.69 9.64
C ASN A 171 1.17 15.72 8.54
N SER A 172 2.09 14.89 8.03
CA SER A 172 1.83 13.99 6.91
C SER A 172 1.20 12.69 7.38
N ASN A 173 0.28 12.13 6.61
CA ASN A 173 -0.22 10.78 6.81
C ASN A 173 0.53 9.84 5.86
N VAL A 174 1.05 8.74 6.40
CA VAL A 174 1.85 7.79 5.62
C VAL A 174 1.13 6.45 5.56
N PHE A 175 0.97 5.92 4.35
CA PHE A 175 0.47 4.59 4.10
C PHE A 175 1.62 3.68 3.63
N ILE A 176 1.71 2.48 4.18
CA ILE A 176 2.70 1.49 3.77
C ILE A 176 1.97 0.18 3.48
N TYR A 177 2.19 -0.39 2.30
CA TYR A 177 1.63 -1.67 1.89
C TYR A 177 2.73 -2.64 1.45
N LEU A 178 2.72 -3.84 2.03
CA LEU A 178 3.59 -4.95 1.63
C LEU A 178 2.74 -6.12 1.17
N THR A 179 3.11 -6.73 0.04
CA THR A 179 2.56 -8.00 -0.42
C THR A 179 3.68 -8.91 -0.93
N GLY A 180 3.57 -10.19 -0.62
CA GLY A 180 4.64 -11.15 -0.90
C GLY A 180 4.51 -12.44 -0.11
N HIS A 181 5.65 -13.03 0.21
CA HIS A 181 5.73 -14.23 1.04
C HIS A 181 6.44 -13.93 2.36
N SER A 182 6.03 -14.64 3.40
CA SER A 182 6.49 -14.42 4.77
C SER A 182 6.45 -15.72 5.56
N GLY A 183 7.13 -15.72 6.69
CA GLY A 183 6.91 -16.66 7.79
C GLY A 183 6.66 -15.88 9.07
N ALA A 184 6.81 -16.53 10.23
CA ALA A 184 6.72 -15.84 11.50
C ALA A 184 7.86 -14.80 11.63
N HIS A 185 7.49 -13.53 11.84
CA HIS A 185 8.37 -12.40 12.13
C HIS A 185 9.34 -11.96 11.02
N PHE A 186 9.15 -12.39 9.77
CA PHE A 186 9.98 -11.90 8.66
C PHE A 186 9.24 -11.86 7.31
N MET A 187 9.50 -10.82 6.52
CA MET A 187 9.04 -10.67 5.14
C MET A 187 10.16 -11.03 4.17
N LYS A 188 9.91 -11.90 3.18
CA LYS A 188 10.89 -12.23 2.14
C LYS A 188 10.97 -11.14 1.08
N PHE A 189 12.17 -10.93 0.54
CA PHE A 189 12.46 -10.18 -0.67
C PHE A 189 13.17 -11.11 -1.66
N HIS A 190 12.62 -11.25 -2.86
CA HIS A 190 13.16 -12.07 -3.95
C HIS A 190 13.45 -13.56 -3.61
N ASP A 191 12.86 -14.10 -2.54
CA ASP A 191 13.10 -15.46 -2.00
C ASP A 191 14.50 -15.76 -1.44
N TYR A 192 15.47 -14.84 -1.54
CA TYR A 192 16.82 -15.01 -0.99
C TYR A 192 17.21 -13.98 0.08
N ASP A 193 16.45 -12.89 0.20
CA ASP A 193 16.65 -11.83 1.19
C ASP A 193 15.41 -11.74 2.11
N PHE A 194 15.55 -11.10 3.27
CA PHE A 194 14.43 -10.90 4.18
C PHE A 194 14.60 -9.67 5.06
N MET A 195 13.47 -9.17 5.54
CA MET A 195 13.36 -8.14 6.56
C MET A 195 12.65 -8.71 7.78
N THR A 196 13.18 -8.52 8.97
CA THR A 196 12.55 -8.99 10.21
C THR A 196 11.56 -7.97 10.79
N SER A 197 10.71 -8.42 11.71
CA SER A 197 9.86 -7.53 12.51
C SER A 197 10.67 -6.51 13.31
N TYR A 198 11.87 -6.87 13.77
CA TYR A 198 12.79 -5.98 14.48
C TYR A 198 13.28 -4.84 13.57
N ASP A 199 13.72 -5.15 12.35
CA ASP A 199 14.20 -4.13 11.39
C ASP A 199 13.11 -3.10 11.10
N LEU A 200 11.86 -3.56 10.97
CA LEU A 200 10.71 -2.71 10.73
C LEU A 200 10.35 -1.88 11.96
N GLY A 201 10.36 -2.47 13.15
CA GLY A 201 10.15 -1.77 14.42
C GLY A 201 11.14 -0.62 14.60
N ASP A 202 12.42 -0.85 14.31
CA ASP A 202 13.48 0.15 14.36
C ASP A 202 13.30 1.24 13.30
N ALA A 203 12.86 0.88 12.09
CA ALA A 203 12.55 1.85 11.05
C ALA A 203 11.39 2.78 11.46
N PHE A 204 10.31 2.22 12.00
CA PHE A 204 9.15 3.02 12.45
C PHE A 204 9.50 3.89 13.66
N ALA A 205 10.29 3.37 14.62
CA ALA A 205 10.83 4.16 15.71
C ALA A 205 11.72 5.32 15.21
N THR A 206 12.47 5.09 14.13
CA THR A 206 13.28 6.13 13.47
C THR A 206 12.40 7.16 12.76
N MET A 207 11.36 6.73 12.03
CA MET A 207 10.38 7.63 11.43
C MET A 207 9.73 8.54 12.47
N HIS A 208 9.33 7.97 13.61
CA HIS A 208 8.71 8.71 14.70
C HIS A 208 9.67 9.75 15.29
N ARG A 209 10.90 9.36 15.65
CA ARG A 209 11.91 10.27 16.21
C ARG A 209 12.27 11.43 15.27
N LEU A 210 12.17 11.20 13.96
CA LEU A 210 12.41 12.21 12.93
C LEU A 210 11.15 12.99 12.54
N ASN A 211 10.02 12.81 13.24
CA ASN A 211 8.73 13.43 12.95
C ASN A 211 8.29 13.28 11.49
N ARG A 212 8.45 12.08 10.93
CA ARG A 212 8.15 11.78 9.51
C ARG A 212 6.71 11.38 9.26
N TYR A 213 5.83 11.51 10.24
CA TYR A 213 4.39 11.29 10.08
C TYR A 213 3.61 11.85 11.27
N GLN A 214 2.37 12.24 11.03
CA GLN A 214 1.33 12.44 12.02
C GLN A 214 0.65 11.11 12.37
N ARG A 215 0.23 10.36 11.34
CA ARG A 215 -0.37 9.02 11.46
C ARG A 215 0.19 8.11 10.38
N LEU A 216 0.33 6.83 10.73
CA LEU A 216 0.82 5.81 9.83
C LEU A 216 -0.17 4.64 9.79
N LEU A 217 -0.58 4.25 8.58
CA LEU A 217 -1.33 3.03 8.33
C LEU A 217 -0.41 2.02 7.64
N PHE A 218 -0.22 0.87 8.26
CA PHE A 218 0.64 -0.20 7.76
C PHE A 218 -0.19 -1.45 7.46
N SER A 219 -0.22 -1.87 6.21
CA SER A 219 -0.97 -3.05 5.78
C SER A 219 -0.03 -4.08 5.17
N VAL A 220 -0.18 -5.34 5.58
CA VAL A 220 0.64 -6.44 5.11
C VAL A 220 -0.25 -7.59 4.67
N ASP A 221 -0.06 -8.01 3.41
CA ASP A 221 -0.78 -9.10 2.78
C ASP A 221 0.15 -10.28 2.47
N THR A 222 0.19 -11.23 3.40
CA THR A 222 1.03 -12.46 3.33
C THR A 222 0.63 -13.43 4.44
N CYS A 223 1.11 -14.68 4.38
CA CYS A 223 1.01 -15.65 5.48
C CYS A 223 1.66 -15.12 6.76
N GLN A 224 1.02 -15.33 7.91
CA GLN A 224 1.47 -14.90 9.24
C GLN A 224 1.75 -13.40 9.37
N ALA A 225 1.06 -12.57 8.58
CA ALA A 225 1.25 -11.12 8.53
C ALA A 225 1.21 -10.42 9.90
N GLU A 226 0.36 -10.88 10.83
CA GLU A 226 0.26 -10.30 12.18
C GLU A 226 1.62 -10.29 12.92
N THR A 227 2.45 -11.31 12.70
CA THR A 227 3.75 -11.46 13.37
C THR A 227 4.78 -10.42 12.93
N ILE A 228 4.57 -9.74 11.80
CA ILE A 228 5.41 -8.63 11.32
C ILE A 228 5.30 -7.42 12.24
N PHE A 229 4.18 -7.26 12.95
CA PHE A 229 3.90 -6.08 13.77
C PHE A 229 4.48 -6.14 15.19
N THR A 230 4.98 -7.29 15.63
CA THR A 230 5.25 -7.57 17.06
C THR A 230 6.29 -6.67 17.71
N HIS A 231 7.13 -5.99 16.92
CA HIS A 231 8.17 -5.09 17.40
C HIS A 231 7.91 -3.62 17.07
N ILE A 232 6.75 -3.30 16.51
CA ILE A 232 6.33 -1.92 16.25
C ILE A 232 5.82 -1.31 17.56
N THR A 233 6.62 -0.41 18.13
CA THR A 233 6.28 0.34 19.36
C THR A 233 6.09 1.84 19.10
N ALA A 234 6.31 2.28 17.86
CA ALA A 234 6.15 3.67 17.49
C ALA A 234 4.67 4.10 17.61
N PRO A 235 4.38 5.28 18.19
CA PRO A 235 3.00 5.72 18.38
C PRO A 235 2.37 6.15 17.05
N ASN A 236 1.04 6.31 17.06
CA ASN A 236 0.22 6.71 15.92
C ASN A 236 0.38 5.80 14.68
N VAL A 237 0.65 4.51 14.91
CA VAL A 237 0.67 3.47 13.88
C VAL A 237 -0.57 2.59 14.05
N VAL A 238 -1.31 2.38 12.97
CA VAL A 238 -2.36 1.36 12.88
C VAL A 238 -1.89 0.27 11.92
N SER A 239 -1.97 -0.99 12.34
CA SER A 239 -1.54 -2.13 11.54
C SER A 239 -2.73 -2.98 11.09
N LEU A 240 -2.70 -3.47 9.85
CA LEU A 240 -3.71 -4.35 9.25
C LEU A 240 -3.03 -5.57 8.62
N SER A 241 -3.41 -6.78 9.07
CA SER A 241 -2.90 -8.05 8.53
C SER A 241 -3.97 -8.79 7.72
N SER A 242 -3.56 -9.54 6.70
CA SER A 242 -4.43 -10.51 6.01
C SER A 242 -4.53 -11.86 6.71
N SER A 243 -3.65 -12.16 7.67
CA SER A 243 -3.61 -13.44 8.38
C SER A 243 -3.00 -13.33 9.78
N ALA A 244 -3.44 -14.20 10.70
CA ALA A 244 -2.91 -14.31 12.06
C ALA A 244 -1.65 -15.19 12.14
N GLU A 245 -1.01 -15.24 13.31
CA GLU A 245 0.04 -16.24 13.58
C GLU A 245 -0.48 -17.67 13.30
N TYR A 246 0.34 -18.51 12.66
CA TYR A 246 -0.02 -19.85 12.19
C TYR A 246 -1.10 -19.92 11.08
N GLN A 247 -1.49 -18.81 10.46
CA GLN A 247 -2.39 -18.80 9.30
C GLN A 247 -1.66 -18.48 7.99
N ASN A 248 -2.24 -18.96 6.89
CA ASN A 248 -1.84 -18.58 5.53
C ASN A 248 -2.78 -17.49 4.99
N SER A 249 -2.32 -16.72 4.01
CA SER A 249 -3.11 -15.73 3.25
C SER A 249 -3.56 -16.27 1.91
#